data_AF-A0A379GGX4-F1
#
_entry.id   AF-A0A379GGX4-F1
#
_cell.length_a   1.000
_cell.length_b   1.000
_cell.length_c   1.000
_cell.angle_alpha   90.00
_cell.angle_beta   90.00
_cell.angle_gamma   90.00
#
_symmetry.space_group_name_H-M   'P 1'
#
loop_
_entity.id
_entity.type
_entity.pdbx_description
1 polymer ?
#
loop_
_entity_poly.entity_id
_entity_poly.type
_entity_poly.pdbx_seq_one_letter_code
_entity_poly.pdbx_strand_id
1 'polypeptide(L)' 'MELVIILVKGISNIAVSGSGVAIDSSLDALREQYTQLFGKAPHHNMGADKMRTAIDEKRKELGV' A
#
# COMPACT_ATOMS: atom_id res chain seq x y z
N MET A 1 19.84 -33.76 -2.86
CA MET A 1 18.60 -33.30 -2.21
C MET A 1 18.58 -31.79 -2.25
N GLU A 2 17.39 -31.23 -2.39
CA GLU A 2 17.06 -29.85 -2.77
C GLU A 2 17.91 -28.72 -2.18
N LEU A 3 18.17 -27.69 -3.00
CA LEU A 3 17.53 -26.38 -2.81
C LEU A 3 17.66 -25.54 -4.09
N VAL A 4 16.68 -25.67 -4.97
CA VAL A 4 16.45 -24.76 -6.11
C VAL A 4 15.38 -23.77 -5.65
N ILE A 5 15.80 -22.69 -4.98
CA ILE A 5 14.85 -21.61 -4.63
C ILE A 5 15.51 -20.23 -4.84
N ILE A 6 15.50 -19.79 -6.10
CA ILE A 6 15.16 -18.43 -6.54
C ILE A 6 16.02 -17.27 -5.98
N LEU A 7 17.13 -16.97 -6.68
CA LEU A 7 17.93 -15.74 -6.59
C LEU A 7 17.30 -14.56 -7.39
N VAL A 8 15.97 -14.48 -7.57
CA VAL A 8 15.38 -13.54 -8.57
C VAL A 8 14.19 -12.72 -8.06
N LYS A 9 14.10 -12.35 -6.79
CA LYS A 9 13.08 -11.36 -6.39
C LYS A 9 13.51 -10.48 -5.22
N GLY A 10 14.19 -9.38 -5.57
CA GLY A 10 14.01 -8.11 -4.89
C GLY A 10 14.50 -8.03 -3.45
N ILE A 11 15.62 -7.33 -3.29
CA ILE A 11 15.70 -6.20 -2.38
C ILE A 11 14.34 -5.50 -2.16
N SER A 12 13.57 -5.96 -1.19
CA SER A 12 12.52 -5.18 -0.53
C SER A 12 12.81 -5.12 0.96
N ASN A 13 14.05 -4.77 1.30
CA ASN A 13 14.35 -4.15 2.57
C ASN A 13 14.03 -2.65 2.46
N ILE A 14 12.74 -2.33 2.40
CA ILE A 14 12.24 -1.02 2.82
C ILE A 14 11.47 -1.31 4.09
N ALA A 15 12.09 -0.97 5.22
CA ALA A 15 11.47 -1.00 6.51
C ALA A 15 10.13 -0.26 6.45
N VAL A 16 9.02 -1.01 6.51
CA VAL A 16 7.71 -0.47 6.87
C VAL A 16 7.74 -0.17 8.36
N SER A 17 8.42 0.92 8.70
CA SER A 17 8.33 1.53 10.02
C SER A 17 7.09 2.41 10.00
N GLY A 18 5.97 1.89 10.52
CA GLY A 18 4.69 2.61 10.52
C GLY A 18 3.57 1.89 11.25
N SER A 19 3.70 1.80 12.58
CA SER A 19 2.62 1.61 13.55
C SER A 19 1.52 0.59 13.24
N GLY A 20 1.68 -0.61 13.80
CA GLY A 20 0.54 -1.45 14.14
C GLY A 20 -0.27 -0.82 15.27
N VAL A 21 -1.30 -0.03 14.94
CA VAL A 21 -2.50 0.21 15.78
C VAL A 21 -3.62 0.79 14.89
N ALA A 22 -4.64 -0.01 14.58
CA ALA A 22 -5.92 0.41 13.98
C ALA A 22 -5.86 1.08 12.57
N ILE A 23 -5.35 0.37 11.56
CA ILE A 23 -5.04 0.91 10.22
C ILE A 23 -6.23 0.89 9.23
N ASP A 24 -7.43 0.47 9.63
CA ASP A 24 -8.53 0.27 8.67
C ASP A 24 -9.57 1.40 8.60
N SER A 25 -9.69 2.26 9.62
CA SER A 25 -10.83 3.22 9.68
C SER A 25 -10.46 4.70 9.72
N SER A 26 -9.18 5.06 9.88
CA SER A 26 -8.77 6.46 9.92
C SER A 26 -8.46 7.00 8.54
N LEU A 27 -8.98 8.20 8.23
CA LEU A 27 -8.76 8.90 6.97
C LEU A 27 -7.27 9.13 6.68
N ASP A 28 -6.47 9.28 7.73
CA ASP A 28 -5.01 9.36 7.65
C ASP A 28 -4.37 8.08 7.11
N ALA A 29 -4.82 6.90 7.57
CA ALA A 29 -4.34 5.61 7.07
C ALA A 29 -4.70 5.38 5.59
N LEU A 30 -5.85 5.88 5.15
CA LEU A 30 -6.23 5.88 3.73
C LEU A 30 -5.32 6.79 2.92
N ARG A 31 -4.98 7.98 3.44
CA ARG A 31 -4.05 8.90 2.77
C ARG A 31 -2.66 8.30 2.63
N GLU A 32 -2.18 7.64 3.68
CA GLU A 32 -0.88 6.99 3.67
C GLU A 32 -0.86 5.85 2.66
N GLN A 33 -1.84 4.95 2.69
CA GLN A 33 -1.96 3.85 1.72
C GLN A 33 -2.10 4.34 0.27
N TYR A 34 -2.91 5.38 0.05
CA TYR A 34 -3.02 6.01 -1.27
C TYR A 34 -1.66 6.55 -1.73
N THR A 35 -0.95 7.25 -0.85
CA THR A 35 0.38 7.80 -1.18
C THR A 35 1.40 6.71 -1.47
N GLN A 36 1.37 5.61 -0.73
CA GLN A 36 2.24 4.46 -0.97
C GLN A 36 1.96 3.79 -2.33
N LEU A 37 0.69 3.64 -2.71
CA LEU A 37 0.30 2.96 -3.95
C LEU A 37 0.42 3.84 -5.20
N PHE A 38 0.17 5.15 -5.06
CA PHE A 38 0.19 6.10 -6.18
C PHE A 38 1.45 6.95 -6.24
N GLY A 39 2.30 6.93 -5.21
CA GLY A 39 3.47 7.79 -5.09
C GLY A 39 3.15 9.28 -4.90
N LYS A 40 1.88 9.63 -4.65
CA LYS A 40 1.41 11.01 -4.50
C LYS A 40 0.30 11.11 -3.46
N ALA A 41 0.26 12.24 -2.75
CA ALA A 41 -0.83 12.50 -1.81
C ALA A 41 -2.18 12.61 -2.54
N PRO A 42 -3.27 12.07 -1.94
CA PRO A 42 -4.62 12.26 -2.47
C PRO A 42 -5.02 13.75 -2.39
N HIS A 43 -5.93 14.16 -3.28
CA HIS A 43 -6.43 15.55 -3.30
C HIS A 43 -7.08 15.90 -1.95
N HIS A 44 -6.90 17.12 -1.42
CA HIS A 44 -7.45 17.50 -0.12
C HIS A 44 -8.99 17.35 -0.03
N ASN A 45 -9.67 17.49 -1.17
CA ASN A 45 -11.11 17.31 -1.34
C ASN A 45 -11.53 15.85 -1.64
N MET A 46 -10.59 14.90 -1.70
CA MET A 46 -10.89 13.49 -1.90
C MET A 46 -11.39 12.89 -0.58
N GLY A 47 -12.63 12.42 -0.57
CA GLY A 47 -13.21 11.75 0.60
C GLY A 47 -12.61 10.37 0.85
N ALA A 48 -12.80 9.85 2.06
CA ALA A 48 -12.34 8.52 2.46
C ALA A 48 -12.86 7.42 1.51
N ASP A 49 -14.13 7.47 1.11
CA ASP A 49 -14.73 6.53 0.16
C ASP A 49 -13.97 6.47 -1.17
N LYS A 50 -13.61 7.64 -1.72
CA LYS A 50 -12.88 7.74 -2.99
C LYS A 50 -11.45 7.25 -2.85
N MET A 51 -10.79 7.52 -1.72
CA MET A 51 -9.47 6.97 -1.45
C MET A 51 -9.52 5.46 -1.35
N ARG A 52 -10.49 4.90 -0.63
CA ARG A 52 -10.68 3.45 -0.46
C ARG A 52 -10.88 2.76 -1.81
N THR A 53 -11.79 3.26 -2.65
CA THR A 53 -12.00 2.73 -4.01
C THR A 53 -10.73 2.78 -4.83
N ALA A 54 -10.04 3.93 -4.87
CA ALA A 54 -8.82 4.07 -5.66
C ALA A 54 -7.68 3.16 -5.16
N ILE A 55 -7.56 2.97 -3.85
CA ILE A 55 -6.60 2.04 -3.23
C ILE A 55 -6.90 0.60 -3.64
N ASP A 56 -8.17 0.18 -3.57
CA ASP A 56 -8.59 -1.18 -3.92
C ASP A 56 -8.38 -1.47 -5.41
N GLU A 57 -8.79 -0.54 -6.27
CA GLU A 57 -8.53 -0.62 -7.71
C GLU A 57 -7.03 -0.70 -7.99
N LYS A 58 -6.22 0.14 -7.33
CA LYS A 58 -4.77 0.16 -7.54
C LYS A 58 -4.11 -1.13 -7.08
N ARG A 59 -4.55 -1.72 -5.97
CA ARG A 59 -4.07 -3.03 -5.51
C ARG A 59 -4.41 -4.13 -6.50
N LYS A 60 -5.64 -4.14 -7.01
CA LYS A 60 -6.10 -5.07 -8.05
C LYS A 60 -5.29 -4.93 -9.35
N GLU A 61 -4.97 -3.71 -9.76
CA GLU A 61 -4.10 -3.45 -10.92
C GLU A 61 -2.66 -3.94 -10.70
N LEU A 62 -2.14 -3.79 -9.48
CA LEU A 62 -0.80 -4.25 -9.10
C LEU A 62 -0.73 -5.76 -8.84
N GLY A 63 -1.87 -6.44 -8.72
CA GLY A 63 -1.96 -7.87 -8.41
C GLY A 63 -1.50 -8.22 -6.98
N VAL A 64 -1.64 -7.27 -6.05
CA VAL A 64 -1.36 -7.41 -4.61
C VAL A 64 -2.64 -7.76 -3.85
#